data_AF-A0A4Q1ZS17-F1
#
_entry.id   AF-A0A4Q1ZS17-F1
#
_cell.length_a   1.000
_cell.length_b   1.000
_cell.length_c   1.000
_cell.angle_alpha   90.00
_cell.angle_beta   90.00
_cell.angle_gamma   90.00
#
_symmetry.space_group_name_H-M   'P 1'
#
loop_
_entity.id
_entity.type
_entity.pdbx_description
1 polymer ?
#
loop_
_entity_poly.entity_id
_entity_poly.type
_entity_poly.pdbx_seq_one_letter_code
_entity_poly.pdbx_strand_id
1 'polypeptide(L)'
;MFTKERALKIAVIVLALIGGYDLIRAYMHTFNIWHASAEIAQMSQTPDTMWLMNYQGAMQLMSGLIYLLIVWKAKKIAPYVLMINAIANLYHLFSASLNGVLEMQTSAFNGQYFMYVYIAIIFLTGLNYLIAKKRNALG
;
A
#
# COMPACT_ATOMS: atom_id res chain seq x y z
N MET A 1 5.09 6.19 -23.35
CA MET A 1 3.86 6.37 -22.55
C MET A 1 2.80 5.39 -23.04
N PHE A 2 2.05 4.76 -22.14
CA PHE A 2 1.11 3.68 -22.48
C PHE A 2 -0.23 4.20 -23.03
N THR A 3 -0.92 3.39 -23.83
CA THR A 3 -2.34 3.61 -24.19
C THR A 3 -3.23 3.47 -22.96
N LYS A 4 -4.44 4.06 -22.96
CA LYS A 4 -5.37 3.98 -21.81
C LYS A 4 -5.70 2.55 -21.41
N GLU A 5 -5.88 1.66 -22.38
CA GLU A 5 -6.16 0.24 -22.13
C GLU A 5 -4.98 -0.49 -21.48
N ARG A 6 -3.75 -0.24 -21.97
CA ARG A 6 -2.53 -0.80 -21.37
C ARG A 6 -2.31 -0.24 -19.97
N ALA A 7 -2.48 1.07 -19.77
CA ALA A 7 -2.37 1.70 -18.46
C ALA A 7 -3.40 1.16 -17.47
N LEU A 8 -4.63 0.90 -17.90
CA LEU A 8 -5.65 0.26 -17.08
C LEU A 8 -5.26 -1.17 -16.70
N LYS A 9 -4.77 -1.98 -17.65
CA LYS A 9 -4.30 -3.35 -17.37
C LYS A 9 -3.18 -3.35 -16.34
N ILE A 10 -2.20 -2.45 -16.47
CA ILE A 10 -1.10 -2.30 -15.49
C ILE A 10 -1.66 -1.94 -14.12
N ALA A 11 -2.56 -0.96 -14.03
CA ALA A 11 -3.17 -0.56 -12.75
C ALA A 11 -3.93 -1.71 -12.08
N VAL A 12 -4.66 -2.52 -12.86
CA VAL A 12 -5.36 -3.70 -12.33
C VAL A 12 -4.38 -4.74 -11.80
N ILE A 13 -3.28 -5.00 -12.52
CA ILE A 13 -2.24 -5.95 -12.08
C ILE A 13 -1.58 -5.45 -10.80
N VAL A 14 -1.18 -4.17 -10.75
CA VAL A 14 -0.56 -3.57 -9.57
C VAL A 14 -1.50 -3.64 -8.37
N LEU A 15 -2.79 -3.29 -8.54
CA LEU A 15 -3.77 -3.39 -7.46
C LEU A 15 -3.99 -4.84 -7.00
N ALA A 16 -3.94 -5.81 -7.91
CA ALA A 16 -4.04 -7.24 -7.56
C ALA A 16 -2.83 -7.71 -6.74
N LEU A 17 -1.62 -7.31 -7.13
CA LEU A 17 -0.39 -7.61 -6.39
C LEU A 17 -0.42 -7.00 -4.98
N ILE A 18 -0.88 -5.76 -4.87
CA ILE A 18 -1.04 -5.09 -3.57
C ILE A 18 -2.10 -5.80 -2.73
N GLY A 19 -3.24 -6.17 -3.33
CA GLY A 19 -4.27 -6.94 -2.64
C GLY A 19 -3.75 -8.28 -2.11
N GLY A 20 -2.97 -9.00 -2.90
CA GLY A 20 -2.32 -10.24 -2.46
C GLY A 20 -1.29 -10.01 -1.34
N TYR A 21 -0.47 -8.95 -1.47
CA TYR A 21 0.51 -8.59 -0.45
C TYR A 21 -0.17 -8.18 0.88
N ASP A 22 -1.31 -7.49 0.81
CA ASP A 22 -2.12 -7.15 1.97
C ASP A 22 -2.63 -8.40 2.69
N LEU A 23 -3.07 -9.44 1.96
CA LEU A 23 -3.47 -10.70 2.59
C LEU A 23 -2.30 -11.42 3.27
N ILE A 24 -1.11 -11.39 2.67
CA ILE A 24 0.11 -11.93 3.29
C ILE A 24 0.42 -11.18 4.58
N ARG A 25 0.45 -9.85 4.52
CA ARG A 25 0.70 -9.02 5.71
C ARG A 25 -0.38 -9.22 6.78
N ALA A 26 -1.64 -9.34 6.39
CA ALA A 26 -2.73 -9.62 7.31
C ALA A 26 -2.51 -10.91 8.08
N TYR A 27 -2.16 -12.00 7.40
CA TYR A 27 -1.81 -13.27 8.05
C TYR A 27 -0.63 -13.08 9.03
N MET A 28 0.43 -12.40 8.59
CA MET A 28 1.62 -12.18 9.40
C MET A 28 1.33 -11.33 10.64
N HIS A 29 0.52 -10.28 10.50
CA HIS A 29 0.23 -9.34 11.58
C HIS A 29 -0.87 -9.84 12.51
N THR A 30 -1.63 -10.88 12.16
CA THR A 30 -2.67 -11.45 13.02
C THR A 30 -2.26 -12.79 13.65
N PHE A 31 -1.86 -13.76 12.82
CA PHE A 31 -1.61 -15.14 13.26
C PHE A 31 -0.12 -15.45 13.49
N ASN A 32 0.79 -14.68 12.89
CA ASN A 32 2.24 -14.86 13.05
C ASN A 32 2.95 -13.61 13.58
N ILE A 33 2.28 -12.89 14.48
CA ILE A 33 2.66 -11.53 14.90
C ILE A 33 4.02 -11.47 15.61
N TRP A 34 4.37 -12.50 16.38
CA TRP A 34 5.63 -12.57 17.12
C TRP A 34 6.83 -12.71 16.19
N HIS A 35 6.73 -13.57 15.17
CA HIS A 35 7.77 -13.70 14.16
C HIS A 35 7.87 -12.43 13.30
N ALA A 36 6.73 -11.88 12.90
CA ALA A 36 6.69 -10.66 12.09
C ALA A 36 7.31 -9.46 12.82
N SER A 37 7.12 -9.34 14.14
CA SER A 37 7.73 -8.27 14.94
C SER A 37 9.22 -8.49 15.20
N ALA A 38 9.65 -9.72 15.49
CA ALA A 38 11.05 -10.02 15.82
C ALA A 38 11.97 -10.02 14.59
N GLU A 39 11.59 -10.72 13.52
CA GLU A 39 12.48 -11.02 12.40
C GLU A 39 12.34 -10.04 11.24
N ILE A 40 11.17 -9.40 11.10
CA ILE A 40 10.86 -8.59 9.91
C ILE A 40 10.79 -7.12 10.28
N ALA A 41 9.87 -6.74 11.18
CA ALA A 41 9.75 -5.35 11.61
C ALA A 41 10.86 -4.93 12.58
N GLN A 42 11.52 -5.91 13.22
CA GLN A 42 12.58 -5.70 14.22
C GLN A 42 12.19 -4.65 15.27
N MET A 43 10.95 -4.78 15.77
CA MET A 43 10.35 -3.83 16.71
C MET A 43 10.23 -4.45 18.11
N SER A 44 10.24 -3.60 19.14
CA SER A 44 10.02 -4.03 20.51
C SER A 44 8.65 -4.71 20.66
N GLN A 45 8.60 -5.81 21.39
CA GLN A 45 7.38 -6.60 21.62
C GLN A 45 6.74 -6.25 22.96
N THR A 46 5.96 -5.15 22.99
CA THR A 46 5.15 -4.74 24.15
C THR A 46 3.68 -5.07 23.91
N PRO A 47 2.84 -5.20 24.96
CA PRO A 47 1.41 -5.46 24.78
C PRO A 47 0.73 -4.46 23.83
N ASP A 48 1.03 -3.16 23.95
CA ASP A 48 0.44 -2.12 23.11
C ASP A 48 0.89 -2.20 21.65
N THR A 49 2.18 -2.45 21.42
CA THR A 49 2.71 -2.57 20.04
C THR A 49 2.19 -3.82 19.34
N MET A 50 2.06 -4.94 20.06
CA MET A 50 1.46 -6.15 19.52
C MET A 50 -0.05 -5.98 19.29
N TRP A 51 -0.76 -5.27 20.16
CA TRP A 51 -2.18 -4.96 19.94
C TRP A 51 -2.39 -4.12 18.67
N LEU A 52 -1.61 -3.03 18.52
CA LEU A 52 -1.68 -2.17 17.34
C LEU A 52 -1.30 -2.91 16.06
N MET A 53 -0.25 -3.74 16.10
CA MET A 53 0.15 -4.56 14.95
C MET A 53 -0.93 -5.60 14.60
N ASN A 54 -1.59 -6.20 15.59
CA ASN A 54 -2.70 -7.14 15.36
C ASN A 54 -3.90 -6.45 14.69
N TYR A 55 -4.31 -5.30 15.22
CA TYR A 55 -5.37 -4.48 14.63
C TYR A 55 -5.02 -4.05 13.19
N GLN A 56 -3.76 -3.67 12.95
CA GLN A 56 -3.27 -3.34 11.61
C GLN A 56 -3.41 -4.54 10.66
N GLY A 57 -3.21 -5.76 11.14
CA GLY A 57 -3.43 -6.98 10.36
C GLY A 57 -4.89 -7.17 9.93
N ALA A 58 -5.87 -6.86 10.79
CA ALA A 58 -7.29 -6.87 10.43
C ALA A 58 -7.62 -5.83 9.35
N MET A 59 -7.04 -4.62 9.45
CA MET A 59 -7.20 -3.58 8.44
C MET A 59 -6.60 -4.00 7.08
N GLN A 60 -5.47 -4.70 7.10
CA GLN A 60 -4.84 -5.25 5.89
C GLN A 60 -5.67 -6.38 5.27
N LEU A 61 -6.32 -7.23 6.08
CA LEU A 61 -7.24 -8.24 5.56
C LEU A 61 -8.38 -7.58 4.80
N MET A 62 -8.99 -6.54 5.40
CA MET A 62 -10.07 -5.79 4.80
C MET A 62 -9.64 -5.12 3.49
N SER A 63 -8.51 -4.40 3.47
CA SER A 63 -8.02 -3.74 2.25
C SER A 63 -7.68 -4.76 1.16
N GLY A 64 -7.01 -5.86 1.50
CA GLY A 64 -6.69 -6.93 0.56
C GLY A 64 -7.93 -7.52 -0.12
N LEU A 65 -8.96 -7.86 0.67
CA LEU A 65 -10.23 -8.36 0.14
C LEU A 65 -10.95 -7.34 -0.75
N ILE A 66 -10.98 -6.06 -0.34
CA ILE A 66 -11.58 -4.98 -1.13
C ILE A 66 -10.83 -4.81 -2.47
N TYR A 67 -9.50 -4.82 -2.45
CA TYR A 67 -8.69 -4.67 -3.67
C TYR A 67 -8.91 -5.82 -4.63
N LEU A 68 -8.96 -7.06 -4.15
CA LEU A 68 -9.27 -8.23 -4.98
C LEU A 68 -10.69 -8.18 -5.54
N LEU A 69 -11.68 -7.73 -4.75
CA LEU A 69 -13.04 -7.50 -5.23
C LEU A 69 -13.09 -6.45 -6.34
N ILE A 70 -12.35 -5.36 -6.20
CA ILE A 70 -12.24 -4.31 -7.22
C ILE A 70 -11.61 -4.86 -8.50
N VAL A 71 -10.52 -5.62 -8.37
CA VAL A 71 -9.86 -6.29 -9.50
C VAL A 71 -10.81 -7.26 -10.20
N TRP A 72 -11.70 -7.93 -9.47
CA TRP A 72 -12.65 -8.87 -10.06
C TRP A 72 -13.83 -8.17 -10.74
N LYS A 73 -14.48 -7.23 -10.04
CA LYS A 73 -15.79 -6.69 -10.42
C LYS A 73 -15.76 -5.25 -10.94
N ALA A 74 -14.76 -4.46 -10.55
CA ALA A 74 -14.73 -3.02 -10.80
C ALA A 74 -13.38 -2.54 -11.38
N LYS A 75 -12.78 -3.32 -12.29
CA LYS A 75 -11.44 -3.04 -12.87
C LYS A 75 -11.21 -1.58 -13.29
N LYS A 76 -12.25 -0.91 -13.82
CA LYS A 76 -12.20 0.49 -14.26
C LYS A 76 -11.87 1.49 -13.16
N ILE A 77 -12.13 1.17 -11.89
CA ILE A 77 -11.83 2.05 -10.75
C ILE A 77 -10.43 1.81 -10.15
N ALA A 78 -9.74 0.72 -10.53
CA ALA A 78 -8.44 0.36 -9.97
C ALA A 78 -7.39 1.49 -9.99
N PRO A 79 -7.23 2.28 -11.09
CA PRO A 79 -6.27 3.38 -11.10
C PRO A 79 -6.59 4.48 -10.08
N TYR A 80 -7.88 4.74 -9.82
CA TYR A 80 -8.31 5.75 -8.85
C TYR A 80 -8.06 5.28 -7.43
N VAL A 81 -8.28 3.99 -7.16
CA VAL A 81 -7.98 3.36 -5.87
C VAL A 81 -6.49 3.42 -5.57
N LEU A 82 -5.63 3.16 -6.57
CA LEU A 82 -4.18 3.35 -6.43
C LEU A 82 -3.81 4.80 -6.09
N MET A 83 -4.45 5.79 -6.71
CA MET A 83 -4.21 7.21 -6.40
C MET A 83 -4.68 7.59 -5.00
N ILE A 84 -5.85 7.11 -4.56
CA ILE A 84 -6.35 7.34 -3.19
C ILE A 84 -5.35 6.75 -2.18
N ASN A 85 -4.89 5.52 -2.42
CA ASN A 85 -3.90 4.86 -1.59
C ASN A 85 -2.57 5.66 -1.58
N ALA A 86 -2.11 6.15 -2.74
CA ALA A 86 -0.93 6.98 -2.83
C ALA A 86 -1.03 8.25 -1.99
N ILE A 87 -2.16 8.98 -2.10
CA ILE A 87 -2.41 10.21 -1.36
C ILE A 87 -2.49 9.95 0.15
N ALA A 88 -3.15 8.88 0.58
CA ALA A 88 -3.22 8.51 1.99
C ALA A 88 -1.84 8.21 2.58
N ASN A 89 -0.96 7.55 1.82
CA ASN A 89 0.40 7.29 2.28
C ASN A 89 1.29 8.54 2.26
N LEU A 90 1.11 9.45 1.29
CA LEU A 90 1.78 10.75 1.32
C LEU A 90 1.34 11.59 2.52
N TYR A 91 0.04 11.55 2.87
CA TYR A 91 -0.48 12.18 4.08
C TYR A 91 0.14 11.57 5.35
N HIS A 92 0.29 10.24 5.40
CA HIS A 92 1.00 9.57 6.49
C HIS A 92 2.45 10.06 6.60
N LEU A 93 3.21 10.12 5.50
CA LEU A 93 4.58 10.63 5.53
C LEU A 93 4.67 12.08 6.00
N PHE A 94 3.74 12.92 5.56
CA PHE A 94 3.64 14.30 6.03
C PHE A 94 3.36 14.37 7.53
N SER A 95 2.41 13.57 8.02
CA SER A 95 2.09 13.47 9.45
C SER A 95 3.29 12.94 10.25
N ALA A 96 3.97 11.90 9.77
CA ALA A 96 5.16 11.35 10.42
C ALA A 96 6.30 12.37 10.50
N SER A 97 6.49 13.17 9.44
CA SER A 97 7.47 14.26 9.43
C SER A 97 7.11 15.36 10.43
N LEU A 98 5.86 15.82 10.46
CA LEU A 98 5.44 16.88 11.39
C LEU A 98 5.59 16.49 12.86
N ASN A 99 5.45 15.19 13.16
CA ASN A 99 5.55 14.67 14.53
C ASN A 99 6.96 14.13 14.86
N GLY A 100 7.95 14.35 13.99
CA GLY A 100 9.33 13.88 14.18
C GLY A 100 9.52 12.36 14.16
N VAL A 101 8.50 11.59 13.76
CA VAL A 101 8.52 10.12 13.73
C VAL A 101 9.52 9.59 12.71
N LEU A 102 9.76 10.33 11.62
CA LEU A 102 10.76 9.95 10.62
C LEU A 102 12.19 9.93 11.18
N GLU A 103 12.47 10.74 12.19
CA GLU A 103 13.79 10.79 12.84
C GLU A 103 13.95 9.73 13.95
N MET A 104 12.86 9.11 14.40
CA MET A 104 12.84 8.12 15.49
C MET A 104 13.31 6.72 15.08
N GLN A 105 14.04 6.57 13.97
CA GLN A 105 14.50 5.27 13.49
C GLN A 105 15.38 4.56 14.52
N THR A 106 14.81 3.56 15.19
CA THR A 106 15.44 2.77 16.24
C THR A 106 15.61 1.29 15.85
N SER A 107 14.97 0.83 14.77
CA SER A 107 15.14 -0.53 14.25
C SER A 107 16.22 -0.59 13.17
N ALA A 108 17.00 -1.67 13.14
CA ALA A 108 17.92 -1.96 12.04
C ALA A 108 17.19 -2.22 10.70
N PHE A 109 15.88 -2.51 10.75
CA PHE A 109 15.05 -2.70 9.58
C PHE A 109 14.68 -1.38 8.90
N ASN A 110 15.07 -1.25 7.65
CA ASN A 110 14.87 -0.08 6.79
C ASN A 110 13.47 -0.01 6.16
N GLY A 111 12.42 -0.31 6.96
CA GLY A 111 11.03 -0.40 6.50
C GLY A 111 10.49 0.86 5.83
N GLN A 112 10.98 2.05 6.22
CA GLN A 112 10.61 3.33 5.62
C GLN A 112 10.94 3.39 4.12
N TYR A 113 12.08 2.83 3.69
CA TYR A 113 12.49 2.88 2.29
C TYR A 113 11.64 1.95 1.42
N PHE A 114 11.24 0.79 1.95
CA PHE A 114 10.25 -0.06 1.30
C PHE A 114 8.92 0.68 1.10
N MET A 115 8.50 1.47 2.09
CA MET A 115 7.30 2.29 1.99
C MET A 115 7.43 3.36 0.89
N TYR A 116 8.58 4.02 0.75
CA TYR A 116 8.81 5.00 -0.31
C TYR A 116 8.71 4.39 -1.71
N VAL A 117 9.32 3.22 -1.92
CA VAL A 117 9.22 2.48 -3.18
C VAL A 117 7.77 2.08 -3.46
N TYR A 118 7.06 1.59 -2.45
CA TYR A 118 5.64 1.26 -2.55
C TYR A 118 4.80 2.48 -2.98
N ILE A 119 4.98 3.63 -2.32
CA ILE A 119 4.28 4.88 -2.65
C ILE A 119 4.57 5.31 -4.08
N ALA A 120 5.83 5.26 -4.51
CA ALA A 120 6.21 5.61 -5.87
C ALA A 120 5.52 4.71 -6.90
N ILE A 121 5.46 3.39 -6.67
CA ILE A 121 4.80 2.44 -7.58
C ILE A 121 3.31 2.76 -7.71
N ILE A 122 2.60 2.93 -6.60
CA ILE A 122 1.14 3.18 -6.65
C ILE A 122 0.82 4.55 -7.26
N PHE A 123 1.61 5.57 -6.92
CA PHE A 123 1.44 6.92 -7.44
C PHE A 123 1.70 6.98 -8.95
N LEU A 124 2.86 6.49 -9.40
CA LEU A 124 3.23 6.53 -10.82
C LEU A 124 2.31 5.68 -11.68
N THR A 125 1.84 4.54 -11.16
CA THR A 125 0.89 3.68 -11.87
C THR A 125 -0.47 4.36 -12.05
N GLY A 126 -1.01 4.95 -10.98
CA GLY A 126 -2.26 5.70 -11.04
C GLY A 126 -2.16 6.93 -11.95
N LEU A 127 -1.07 7.69 -11.81
CA LEU A 127 -0.80 8.90 -12.60
C LEU A 127 -0.66 8.59 -14.09
N ASN A 128 0.04 7.51 -14.44
CA ASN A 128 0.18 7.07 -15.83
C ASN A 128 -1.19 6.79 -16.49
N TYR A 129 -2.15 6.20 -15.76
CA TYR A 129 -3.51 6.04 -16.28
C TYR A 129 -4.24 7.38 -16.46
N LEU A 130 -4.14 8.31 -15.51
CA LEU A 130 -4.79 9.62 -15.61
C LEU A 130 -4.28 10.42 -16.81
N ILE A 131 -2.95 10.41 -17.04
CA ILE A 131 -2.35 11.07 -18.19
C ILE A 131 -2.79 10.39 -19.50
N ALA A 132 -2.77 9.05 -19.55
CA ALA A 132 -3.25 8.31 -20.72
C ALA A 132 -4.73 8.59 -20.99
N LYS A 133 -5.59 8.68 -19.96
CA LYS A 133 -7.01 9.03 -20.11
C LYS A 133 -7.19 10.42 -20.70
N LYS A 134 -6.46 11.43 -20.19
CA LYS A 134 -6.56 12.82 -20.67
C LYS A 134 -6.16 12.93 -22.14
N ARG A 135 -5.09 12.24 -22.56
CA ARG A 135 -4.65 12.24 -23.96
C ARG A 135 -5.68 11.64 -24.92
N ASN A 136 -6.31 10.53 -24.54
CA ASN A 136 -7.37 9.90 -25.34
C ASN A 136 -8.67 10.72 -25.39
N ALA A 137 -8.81 11.77 -24.59
CA ALA A 137 -9.96 12.67 -24.64
C ALA A 137 -9.70 13.94 -25.48
N LEU A 138 -8.43 14.20 -25.83
CA LEU A 138 -7.99 15.40 -26.55
C LEU A 138 -7.60 15.14 -28.01
N GLY A 139 -7.54 13.88 -28.43
CA GLY A 139 -7.34 13.45 -29.82
C GLY A 139 -8.42 12.47 -30.21
#